data_AF-A0A1V5KTT9-F1
#
_entry.id   AF-A0A1V5KTT9-F1
#
_cell.length_a   1.000
_cell.length_b   1.000
_cell.length_c   1.000
_cell.angle_alpha   90.00
_cell.angle_beta   90.00
_cell.angle_gamma   90.00
#
_symmetry.space_group_name_H-M   'P 1'
#
loop_
_entity.id
_entity.type
_entity.pdbx_description
1 polymer ?
#
loop_
_entity_poly.entity_id
_entity_poly.type
_entity_poly.pdbx_seq_one_letter_code
_entity_poly.pdbx_strand_id
1 'polypeptide(L)'
;MLGQLAERGFTVTAGVLNVGDIDWETAQHLELEMTEEAPFSDISERSYRENLEMILRADACVLVGIPFGRGNLKNLEAALRARVRGKPVLLVEEREIGERDFTGGEATQLYNQLKQLGAVVLRDSSEVPGALAGLLAARA
;
A
#
# COMPACT_ATOMS: atom_id res chain seq x y z
N MET A 1 -10.22 5.88 1.42
CA MET A 1 -10.09 4.73 0.50
C MET A 1 -10.58 3.42 1.11
N LEU A 2 -10.18 3.06 2.33
CA LEU A 2 -10.56 1.79 2.99
C LEU A 2 -12.07 1.52 2.99
N GLY A 3 -12.87 2.43 3.55
CA GLY A 3 -14.33 2.30 3.59
C GLY A 3 -14.97 2.17 2.20
N GLN A 4 -14.50 2.97 1.24
CA GLN A 4 -14.98 2.92 -0.14
C GLN A 4 -14.79 1.55 -0.82
N LEU A 5 -13.68 0.87 -0.54
CA LEU A 5 -13.40 -0.49 -1.04
C LEU A 5 -14.22 -1.53 -0.29
N ALA A 6 -14.33 -1.42 1.03
CA ALA A 6 -15.16 -2.33 1.83
C ALA A 6 -16.64 -2.26 1.42
N GLU A 7 -17.19 -1.06 1.23
CA GLU A 7 -18.58 -0.84 0.74
C GLU A 7 -18.84 -1.43 -0.64
N ARG A 8 -17.79 -1.57 -1.47
CA ARG A 8 -17.87 -2.19 -2.80
C ARG A 8 -17.72 -3.71 -2.77
N GLY A 9 -17.64 -4.31 -1.58
CA GLY A 9 -17.59 -5.75 -1.38
C GLY A 9 -16.19 -6.36 -1.51
N PHE A 10 -15.12 -5.54 -1.53
CA PHE A 10 -13.77 -6.08 -1.46
C PHE A 10 -13.45 -6.53 -0.03
N THR A 11 -12.76 -7.65 0.11
CA THR A 11 -12.07 -7.99 1.37
C THR A 11 -10.82 -7.13 1.48
N VAL A 12 -10.82 -6.19 2.41
CA VAL A 12 -9.74 -5.20 2.58
C VAL A 12 -8.90 -5.56 3.81
N THR A 13 -7.59 -5.55 3.64
CA THR A 13 -6.62 -5.52 4.76
C THR A 13 -5.85 -4.21 4.69
N ALA A 14 -5.47 -3.65 5.83
CA ALA A 14 -4.65 -2.43 5.87
C ALA A 14 -3.18 -2.77 6.17
N GLY A 15 -2.26 -1.98 5.59
CA GLY A 15 -0.82 -2.14 5.84
C GLY A 15 -0.41 -1.72 7.25
N VAL A 16 0.86 -1.36 7.44
CA VAL A 16 1.31 -0.87 8.76
C VAL A 16 0.75 0.52 9.02
N LEU A 17 -0.08 0.65 10.04
CA LEU A 17 -0.69 1.90 10.51
C LEU A 17 -0.22 2.24 11.92
N ASN A 18 -0.05 3.54 12.21
CA ASN A 18 0.31 3.96 13.56
C ASN A 18 -0.95 4.01 14.42
N VAL A 19 -0.90 3.39 15.59
CA VAL A 19 -2.03 3.39 16.53
C VAL A 19 -2.49 4.82 16.82
N GLY A 20 -3.78 5.08 16.64
CA GLY A 20 -4.41 6.38 16.87
C GLY A 20 -4.32 7.37 15.70
N ASP A 21 -3.80 6.99 14.54
CA ASP A 21 -3.98 7.78 13.32
C ASP A 21 -5.36 7.54 12.67
N ILE A 22 -5.76 8.42 11.74
CA ILE A 22 -7.09 8.39 11.11
C ILE A 22 -7.30 7.10 10.30
N ASP A 23 -6.26 6.61 9.63
CA ASP A 23 -6.35 5.39 8.83
C ASP A 23 -6.52 4.17 9.75
N TRP A 24 -5.86 4.17 10.91
CA TRP A 24 -5.98 3.15 11.96
C TRP A 24 -7.38 3.14 12.57
N GLU A 25 -7.91 4.30 12.96
CA GLU A 25 -9.28 4.41 13.49
C GLU A 25 -10.31 3.93 12.46
N THR A 26 -10.11 4.26 11.19
CA THR A 26 -10.97 3.81 10.10
C THR A 26 -10.89 2.29 9.92
N ALA A 27 -9.68 1.71 9.92
CA ALA A 27 -9.49 0.27 9.81
C ALA A 27 -10.09 -0.48 11.01
N GLN A 28 -9.95 0.05 12.23
CA GLN A 28 -10.56 -0.49 13.45
C GLN A 28 -12.09 -0.47 13.37
N HIS A 29 -12.67 0.67 12.98
CA HIS A 29 -14.13 0.81 12.86
C HIS A 29 -14.74 -0.15 11.83
N LEU A 30 -14.00 -0.42 10.75
CA LEU A 30 -14.39 -1.36 9.69
C LEU A 30 -14.05 -2.82 10.02
N GLU A 31 -13.48 -3.09 11.21
CA GLU A 31 -13.03 -4.41 11.66
C GLU A 31 -12.07 -5.09 10.65
N LEU A 32 -11.21 -4.30 10.00
CA LEU A 32 -10.25 -4.80 9.02
C LEU A 32 -9.08 -5.48 9.72
N GLU A 33 -8.58 -6.54 9.11
CA GLU A 33 -7.28 -7.06 9.48
C GLU A 33 -6.19 -6.06 9.06
N MET A 34 -5.32 -5.69 10.01
CA MET A 34 -4.28 -4.69 9.81
C MET A 34 -3.02 -5.05 10.59
N THR A 35 -1.91 -4.42 10.22
CA THR A 35 -0.69 -4.44 11.03
C THR A 35 -0.54 -3.08 11.73
N GLU A 36 -0.18 -3.10 13.00
CA GLU A 36 -0.12 -1.90 13.82
C GLU A 36 1.30 -1.63 14.30
N GLU A 37 1.63 -0.36 14.45
CA GLU A 37 2.89 0.09 15.04
C GLU A 37 2.64 1.21 16.06
N ALA A 38 3.55 1.38 17.01
CA ALA A 38 3.41 2.42 18.02
C ALA A 38 3.39 3.83 17.39
N PRO A 39 2.74 4.82 18.03
CA PRO A 39 2.69 6.18 17.51
C PRO A 39 4.09 6.75 17.28
N PHE A 40 4.30 7.38 16.11
CA PHE A 40 5.56 8.05 15.74
C PHE A 40 6.80 7.13 15.70
N SER A 41 6.63 5.81 15.66
CA SER A 41 7.76 4.89 15.50
C SER A 41 7.97 4.45 14.06
N ASP A 42 9.23 4.08 13.77
CA ASP A 42 9.57 3.44 12.51
C ASP A 42 8.95 2.04 12.44
N ILE A 43 8.59 1.60 11.23
CA ILE A 43 8.08 0.24 11.02
C ILE A 43 9.12 -0.78 11.51
N SER A 44 8.74 -1.61 12.47
CA SER A 44 9.59 -2.68 12.98
C SER A 44 9.76 -3.82 11.95
N GLU A 45 10.76 -4.68 12.16
CA GLU A 45 10.90 -5.90 11.36
C GLU A 45 9.71 -6.84 11.49
N ARG A 46 9.05 -6.87 12.66
CA ARG A 46 7.83 -7.63 12.89
C ARG A 46 6.72 -7.10 11.98
N SER A 47 6.42 -5.81 12.09
CA SER A 47 5.32 -5.19 11.33
C SER A 47 5.57 -5.22 9.82
N TYR A 48 6.83 -5.10 9.39
CA TYR A 48 7.21 -5.33 7.99
C TYR A 48 6.84 -6.74 7.50
N ARG A 49 7.18 -7.78 8.28
CA ARG A 49 6.91 -9.18 7.90
C ARG A 49 5.42 -9.48 7.86
N GLU A 50 4.69 -9.06 8.89
CA GLU A 50 3.23 -9.19 8.97
C GLU A 50 2.55 -8.52 7.75
N ASN A 51 2.92 -7.27 7.45
CA ASN A 51 2.41 -6.56 6.28
C ASN A 51 2.75 -7.27 4.96
N LEU A 52 3.99 -7.74 4.80
CA LEU A 52 4.39 -8.49 3.60
C LEU A 52 3.59 -9.79 3.45
N GLU A 53 3.34 -10.52 4.53
CA GLU A 53 2.50 -11.73 4.51
C GLU A 53 1.06 -11.41 4.08
N MET A 54 0.48 -10.33 4.61
CA MET A 54 -0.85 -9.87 4.20
C MET A 54 -0.90 -9.52 2.71
N ILE A 55 0.09 -8.78 2.21
CA ILE A 55 0.20 -8.44 0.78
C ILE A 55 0.29 -9.71 -0.08
N LEU A 56 1.03 -10.73 0.38
CA LEU A 56 1.26 -11.95 -0.40
C LEU A 56 0.03 -12.85 -0.52
N ARG A 57 -0.89 -12.82 0.46
CA ARG A 57 -2.16 -13.54 0.38
C ARG A 57 -3.27 -12.78 -0.34
N ALA A 58 -3.20 -11.45 -0.40
CA ALA A 58 -4.19 -10.62 -1.10
C ALA A 58 -4.12 -10.81 -2.63
N ASP A 59 -5.19 -10.52 -3.37
CA ASP A 59 -5.17 -10.63 -4.84
C ASP A 59 -4.31 -9.54 -5.50
N ALA A 60 -4.29 -8.35 -4.91
CA ALA A 60 -3.51 -7.19 -5.33
C ALA A 60 -3.17 -6.30 -4.12
N CYS A 61 -2.13 -5.48 -4.27
CA CYS A 61 -1.72 -4.47 -3.32
C CYS A 61 -1.94 -3.08 -3.91
N VAL A 62 -2.50 -2.16 -3.12
CA VAL A 62 -2.63 -0.75 -3.50
C VAL A 62 -1.71 0.07 -2.61
N LEU A 63 -0.76 0.76 -3.22
CA LEU A 63 0.07 1.75 -2.54
C LEU A 63 -0.50 3.14 -2.80
N VAL A 64 -1.02 3.77 -1.75
CA VAL A 64 -1.61 5.11 -1.79
C VAL A 64 -0.56 6.21 -2.01
N GLY A 65 -1.04 7.37 -2.48
CA GLY A 65 -0.22 8.56 -2.79
C GLY A 65 0.31 9.31 -1.56
N ILE A 66 0.99 8.63 -0.63
CA ILE A 66 1.52 9.24 0.61
C ILE A 66 2.96 9.76 0.46
N PRO A 67 3.41 10.68 1.33
CA PRO A 67 4.82 10.99 1.50
C PRO A 67 5.59 9.84 2.16
N PHE A 68 6.85 9.65 1.76
CA PHE A 68 7.77 8.66 2.32
C PHE A 68 8.88 9.34 3.11
N GLY A 69 9.01 8.96 4.36
CA GLY A 69 10.17 9.26 5.21
C GLY A 69 10.80 7.97 5.71
N ARG A 70 11.82 8.08 6.57
CA ARG A 70 12.52 6.90 7.10
C ARG A 70 11.57 5.93 7.82
N GLY A 71 10.59 6.46 8.55
CA GLY A 71 9.69 5.64 9.37
C GLY A 71 8.73 4.76 8.59
N ASN A 72 8.35 5.12 7.36
CA ASN A 72 7.38 4.35 6.57
C ASN A 72 7.97 3.73 5.29
N LEU A 73 9.28 3.84 5.07
CA LEU A 73 9.95 3.33 3.87
C LEU A 73 9.74 1.83 3.66
N LYS A 74 9.66 1.06 4.74
CA LYS A 74 9.40 -0.39 4.72
C LYS A 74 8.08 -0.79 4.08
N ASN A 75 7.07 0.09 4.04
CA ASN A 75 5.85 -0.19 3.27
C ASN A 75 6.14 -0.26 1.76
N LEU A 76 7.03 0.61 1.27
CA LEU A 76 7.46 0.61 -0.12
C LEU A 76 8.33 -0.62 -0.44
N GLU A 77 9.21 -0.99 0.48
CA GLU A 77 10.01 -2.23 0.39
C GLU A 77 9.13 -3.48 0.37
N ALA A 78 8.06 -3.53 1.18
CA ALA A 78 7.12 -4.65 1.21
C ALA A 78 6.36 -4.76 -0.12
N ALA A 79 5.87 -3.65 -0.66
CA ALA A 79 5.23 -3.60 -1.97
C ALA A 79 6.18 -4.05 -3.08
N LEU A 80 7.43 -3.58 -3.09
CA LEU A 80 8.45 -4.00 -4.04
C LEU A 80 8.74 -5.50 -3.93
N ARG A 81 8.90 -6.01 -2.71
CA ARG A 81 9.15 -7.43 -2.46
C ARG A 81 7.99 -8.30 -2.94
N ALA A 82 6.76 -7.86 -2.75
CA ALA A 82 5.58 -8.53 -3.26
C ALA A 82 5.51 -8.50 -4.79
N ARG A 83 5.83 -7.36 -5.41
CA ARG A 83 5.89 -7.22 -6.87
C ARG A 83 6.91 -8.16 -7.49
N VAL A 84 8.11 -8.27 -6.90
CA VAL A 84 9.15 -9.23 -7.29
C VAL A 84 8.62 -10.68 -7.25
N ARG A 85 7.71 -10.99 -6.32
CA ARG A 85 7.03 -12.30 -6.23
C ARG A 85 5.80 -12.43 -7.15
N GLY A 86 5.61 -11.50 -8.09
CA GLY A 86 4.53 -11.53 -9.07
C GLY A 86 3.20 -10.97 -8.57
N LYS A 87 3.11 -10.45 -7.34
CA LYS A 87 1.87 -9.84 -6.84
C LYS A 87 1.56 -8.57 -7.63
N PRO A 88 0.32 -8.34 -8.10
CA PRO A 88 -0.05 -7.06 -8.69
C PRO A 88 0.06 -5.95 -7.67
N VAL A 89 0.66 -4.85 -8.09
CA VAL A 89 0.76 -3.64 -7.29
C VAL A 89 0.19 -2.50 -8.13
N LEU A 90 -0.76 -1.78 -7.53
CA LEU A 90 -1.33 -0.55 -8.07
C LEU A 90 -0.74 0.61 -7.27
N LEU A 91 -0.21 1.60 -7.97
CA LEU A 91 0.39 2.79 -7.40
C LEU A 91 -0.53 3.97 -7.67
N VAL A 92 -1.03 4.61 -6.61
CA VAL A 92 -1.74 5.88 -6.73
C VAL A 92 -0.70 6.99 -6.79
N GLU A 93 -0.59 7.66 -7.92
CA GLU A 93 0.37 8.72 -8.23
C GLU A 93 -0.35 10.01 -8.63
N GLU A 94 -1.01 10.63 -7.64
CA GLU A 94 -1.63 11.96 -7.75
C GLU A 94 -0.57 13.08 -7.87
N ARG A 95 0.61 12.85 -7.29
CA ARG A 95 1.80 13.71 -7.38
C ARG A 95 3.05 12.88 -7.63
N GLU A 96 4.04 13.47 -8.30
CA GLU A 96 5.30 12.80 -8.60
C GLU A 96 5.97 12.28 -7.33
N ILE A 97 6.65 11.13 -7.40
CA ILE A 97 7.31 10.54 -6.23
C ILE A 97 8.39 11.46 -5.66
N GLY A 98 9.09 12.24 -6.49
CA GLY A 98 10.13 13.17 -6.04
C GLY A 98 9.59 14.26 -5.11
N GLU A 99 8.34 14.68 -5.27
CA GLU A 99 7.68 15.66 -4.39
C GLU A 99 7.26 15.06 -3.03
N ARG A 100 7.32 13.73 -2.92
CA ARG A 100 6.85 12.93 -1.78
C ARG A 100 7.98 12.16 -1.12
N ASP A 101 9.23 12.38 -1.53
CA ASP A 101 10.41 11.69 -1.02
C ASP A 101 11.18 12.55 0.00
N PHE A 102 11.12 12.16 1.26
CA PHE A 102 11.86 12.75 2.38
C PHE A 102 12.99 11.83 2.89
N THR A 103 13.43 10.89 2.05
CA THR A 103 14.47 9.89 2.35
C THR A 103 15.80 10.18 1.67
N GLY A 104 15.88 11.26 0.89
CA GLY A 104 17.08 11.60 0.13
C GLY A 104 17.23 10.80 -1.17
N GLY A 105 16.12 10.32 -1.75
CA GLY A 105 16.08 9.63 -3.04
C GLY A 105 15.83 8.12 -2.96
N GLU A 106 15.87 7.54 -1.76
CA GLU A 106 15.68 6.09 -1.56
C GLU A 106 14.25 5.65 -1.91
N ALA A 107 13.24 6.41 -1.47
CA ALA A 107 11.86 6.16 -1.83
C ALA A 107 11.63 6.29 -3.34
N THR A 108 12.21 7.32 -3.97
CA THR A 108 12.15 7.50 -5.43
C THR A 108 12.75 6.31 -6.17
N GLN A 109 13.88 5.79 -5.70
CA GLN A 109 14.52 4.62 -6.29
C GLN A 109 13.60 3.39 -6.22
N LEU A 110 13.09 3.04 -5.04
CA LEU A 110 12.24 1.86 -4.84
C LEU A 110 10.91 1.98 -5.61
N TYR A 111 10.31 3.17 -5.64
CA TYR A 111 9.06 3.43 -6.36
C TYR A 111 9.25 3.28 -7.88
N ASN A 112 10.37 3.78 -8.42
CA ASN A 112 10.68 3.61 -9.84
C ASN A 112 10.99 2.15 -10.20
N GLN A 113 11.57 1.38 -9.28
CA GLN A 113 11.72 -0.08 -9.47
C GLN A 113 10.35 -0.78 -9.54
N LEU A 114 9.38 -0.39 -8.71
CA LEU A 114 8.01 -0.90 -8.82
C LEU A 114 7.42 -0.64 -10.21
N LYS A 115 7.57 0.57 -10.75
CA LYS A 115 7.13 0.92 -12.11
C LYS A 115 7.82 0.06 -13.17
N GLN A 116 9.14 -0.10 -13.08
CA GLN A 116 9.92 -0.93 -13.99
C GLN A 116 9.50 -2.40 -13.98
N LEU A 117 9.06 -2.91 -12.83
CA LEU A 117 8.52 -4.27 -12.68
C LEU A 117 7.04 -4.39 -13.11
N GLY A 118 6.47 -3.35 -13.70
CA GLY A 118 5.12 -3.35 -14.26
C GLY A 118 4.02 -3.14 -13.22
N ALA A 119 4.28 -2.42 -12.13
CA ALA A 119 3.21 -1.91 -11.28
C ALA A 119 2.29 -0.96 -12.09
N VAL A 120 0.98 -1.07 -11.88
CA VAL A 120 -0.01 -0.24 -12.58
C VAL A 120 -0.04 1.14 -11.91
N VAL A 121 0.17 2.20 -12.67
CA VAL A 121 0.14 3.57 -12.14
C VAL A 121 -1.23 4.18 -12.43
N LEU A 122 -1.91 4.60 -11.36
CA LEU A 122 -3.18 5.33 -11.40
C LEU A 122 -2.91 6.80 -11.06
N ARG A 123 -3.62 7.72 -11.72
CA ARG A 123 -3.44 9.16 -11.49
C ARG A 123 -4.36 9.70 -10.39
N ASP A 124 -5.42 8.97 -10.09
CA ASP A 124 -6.41 9.36 -9.09
C ASP A 124 -6.88 8.14 -8.27
N SER A 125 -7.07 8.34 -6.97
CA SER A 125 -7.55 7.29 -6.08
C SER A 125 -8.94 6.74 -6.45
N SER A 126 -9.78 7.51 -7.16
CA SER A 126 -11.07 7.07 -7.68
C SER A 126 -10.99 5.99 -8.76
N GLU A 127 -9.82 5.82 -9.40
CA GLU A 127 -9.59 4.76 -10.39
C GLU A 127 -9.38 3.37 -9.76
N VAL A 128 -9.01 3.33 -8.47
CA VAL A 128 -8.62 2.10 -7.77
C VAL A 128 -9.71 1.01 -7.84
N PRO A 129 -10.99 1.27 -7.54
CA PRO A 129 -12.00 0.21 -7.58
C PRO A 129 -12.18 -0.40 -8.97
N GLY A 130 -12.15 0.43 -10.02
CA GLY A 130 -12.28 -0.03 -11.40
C GLY A 130 -11.07 -0.85 -11.85
N ALA A 131 -9.86 -0.40 -11.51
CA ALA A 131 -8.63 -1.12 -11.79
C ALA A 131 -8.57 -2.48 -11.07
N LEU A 132 -9.00 -2.54 -9.80
CA LEU A 132 -9.09 -3.79 -9.05
C LEU A 132 -10.11 -4.76 -9.68
N ALA A 133 -11.32 -4.28 -10.02
CA ALA A 133 -12.35 -5.11 -10.64
C ALA A 133 -11.88 -5.71 -11.98
N GLY A 134 -11.25 -4.89 -12.84
CA GLY A 134 -10.70 -5.35 -14.11
C GLY A 134 -9.59 -6.39 -13.93
N LEU A 135 -8.73 -6.20 -12.92
CA LEU A 135 -7.65 -7.13 -12.62
C LEU A 135 -8.18 -8.50 -12.14
N LEU A 136 -9.19 -8.50 -11.27
CA LEU A 136 -9.79 -9.73 -10.76
C LEU A 136 -10.56 -10.48 -11.85
N ALA A 137 -11.27 -9.77 -12.71
CA ALA A 137 -11.98 -10.38 -13.84
C ALA A 137 -11.04 -11.05 -14.85
N ALA A 138 -9.83 -10.51 -15.07
CA ALA A 138 -8.84 -11.12 -15.96
C ALA A 138 -8.17 -12.40 -15.41
N ARG A 139 -8.45 -12.75 -14.14
CA ARG A 139 -7.88 -13.91 -13.43
C ARG A 139 -8.89 -15.04 -13.21
N ALA A 140 -10.18 -14.78 -13.46
CA ALA A 140 -11.26 -15.76 -13.40
C ALA A 140 -11.39 -16.50 -14.73
#